data_AF-B0E004-F1
#
_entry.id   AF-B0E004-F1
#
_cell.length_a   1.000
_cell.length_b   1.000
_cell.length_c   1.000
_cell.angle_alpha   90.00
_cell.angle_beta   90.00
_cell.angle_gamma   90.00
#
_symmetry.space_group_name_H-M   'P 1'
#
loop_
_entity.id
_entity.type
_entity.pdbx_description
1 polymer ?
#
loop_
_entity_poly.entity_id
_entity_poly.type
_entity_poly.pdbx_seq_one_letter_code
_entity_poly.pdbx_strand_id
1 'polypeptide(L)'
;MSLAKLTSVSTKTLSLLLERQRLQTLPSFSSPQDQPPKTNTLHLAQIKRNLTQLRTGILDLEAKEGPSEAVGLLRNQYDRMRDMLGDVHVSSLDKEEPTLSSTVASPSPVSPPNLFPPPPATREVKEPIYAPYADDPELGPDPGIMLQTQRHLMNEQDQHLDQLSHSINRQHHISLQINDELDVHHGLLEELDTDLDRTASRLGGARQRLERVAKGAKENGSAVTIAVLILLLLILIIVFKT
;
A
#
# COMPACT_ATOMS: atom_id res chain seq x y z
N MET A 1 0.56 5.16 -19.96
CA MET A 1 -0.16 5.76 -18.80
C MET A 1 0.43 7.13 -18.49
N SER A 2 -0.30 8.02 -17.82
CA SER A 2 0.30 9.28 -17.32
C SER A 2 1.11 9.04 -16.05
N LEU A 3 2.11 9.89 -15.80
CA LEU A 3 2.93 9.87 -14.58
C LEU A 3 2.07 9.91 -13.31
N ALA A 4 1.03 10.74 -13.29
CA ALA A 4 0.11 10.85 -12.16
C ALA A 4 -0.61 9.52 -11.84
N LYS A 5 -1.05 8.77 -12.87
CA LYS A 5 -1.68 7.45 -12.69
C LYS A 5 -0.68 6.45 -12.08
N LEU A 6 0.58 6.46 -12.52
CA LEU A 6 1.61 5.56 -12.01
C LEU A 6 2.01 5.87 -10.56
N THR A 7 2.15 7.14 -10.20
CA THR A 7 2.40 7.53 -8.81
C THR A 7 1.25 7.11 -7.89
N SER A 8 0.00 7.22 -8.35
CA SER A 8 -1.17 6.77 -7.58
C SER A 8 -1.15 5.25 -7.33
N VAL A 9 -0.92 4.45 -8.38
CA VAL A 9 -0.79 2.99 -8.26
C VAL A 9 0.36 2.61 -7.35
N SER A 10 1.48 3.35 -7.41
CA SER A 10 2.64 3.16 -6.53
C SER A 10 2.31 3.35 -5.06
N THR A 11 1.70 4.47 -4.70
CA THR A 11 1.30 4.76 -3.31
C THR A 11 0.29 3.74 -2.78
N LYS A 12 -0.69 3.34 -3.60
CA LYS A 12 -1.67 2.30 -3.24
C LYS A 12 -0.98 0.96 -2.97
N THR A 13 -0.03 0.57 -3.81
CA THR A 13 0.72 -0.69 -3.67
C THR A 13 1.60 -0.68 -2.43
N LEU A 14 2.22 0.45 -2.12
CA LEU A 14 3.00 0.63 -0.89
C LEU A 14 2.12 0.46 0.36
N SER A 15 0.93 1.07 0.38
CA SER A 15 0.00 0.93 1.51
C SER A 15 -0.41 -0.52 1.75
N LEU A 16 -0.66 -1.28 0.67
CA LEU A 16 -0.99 -2.71 0.77
C LEU A 16 0.21 -3.54 1.27
N LEU A 17 1.43 -3.19 0.86
CA LEU A 17 2.65 -3.85 1.31
C LEU A 17 2.94 -3.61 2.79
N LEU A 18 2.79 -2.37 3.27
CA LEU A 18 2.98 -2.05 4.68
C LEU A 18 1.91 -2.68 5.56
N GLU A 19 0.66 -2.73 5.12
CA GLU A 19 -0.39 -3.41 5.86
C GLU A 19 -0.10 -4.91 5.96
N ARG A 20 0.39 -5.54 4.88
CA ARG A 20 0.87 -6.93 4.93
C ARG A 20 2.02 -7.10 5.92
N GLN A 21 3.01 -6.21 5.90
CA GLN A 21 4.15 -6.29 6.81
C GLN A 21 3.70 -6.13 8.27
N ARG A 22 2.78 -5.20 8.54
CA ARG A 22 2.15 -5.03 9.84
C ARG A 22 1.43 -6.30 10.29
N LEU A 23 0.64 -6.92 9.41
CA LEU A 23 -0.07 -8.16 9.71
C LEU A 23 0.88 -9.34 9.96
N GLN A 24 2.06 -9.36 9.32
CA GLN A 24 3.10 -10.35 9.58
C GLN A 24 3.82 -10.13 10.92
N THR A 25 3.92 -8.88 11.37
CA THR A 25 4.55 -8.53 12.67
C THR A 25 3.61 -8.76 13.86
N LEU A 26 2.32 -9.01 13.62
CA LEU A 26 1.40 -9.39 14.69
C LEU A 26 1.72 -10.84 15.12
N PRO A 27 1.94 -11.10 16.42
CA PRO A 27 2.16 -12.45 16.91
C PRO A 27 0.92 -13.29 16.58
N SER A 28 1.08 -14.19 15.62
CA SER A 28 0.06 -15.17 15.27
C SER A 28 -0.01 -16.18 16.41
N PHE A 29 -0.86 -15.93 17.40
CA PHE A 29 -1.28 -16.96 18.36
C PHE A 29 -2.25 -17.91 17.65
N SER A 30 -1.73 -18.66 16.68
CA SER A 30 -2.42 -19.77 16.03
C SER A 30 -1.98 -21.06 16.70
N SER A 31 -2.95 -21.80 17.25
CA SER A 31 -2.75 -23.16 17.76
C SER A 31 -2.03 -24.04 16.72
N PRO A 32 -1.15 -24.98 17.12
CA PRO A 32 -0.28 -25.71 16.18
C PRO A 32 -0.99 -26.66 15.20
N GLN A 33 -2.31 -26.73 15.15
CA GLN A 33 -3.03 -27.83 14.49
C GLN A 33 -3.91 -27.44 13.29
N ASP A 34 -4.19 -26.18 13.01
CA ASP A 34 -5.02 -25.83 11.85
C ASP A 34 -4.34 -24.83 10.90
N GLN A 35 -4.29 -25.29 9.64
CA GLN A 35 -3.88 -24.67 8.37
C GLN A 35 -3.28 -23.25 8.37
N PRO A 36 -2.24 -23.01 7.55
CA PRO A 36 -1.68 -21.67 7.38
C PRO A 36 -2.78 -20.67 6.96
N PRO A 37 -2.81 -19.46 7.55
CA PRO A 37 -3.90 -18.50 7.35
C PRO A 37 -4.00 -18.10 5.88
N LYS A 38 -5.10 -18.50 5.23
CA LYS A 38 -5.39 -18.27 3.79
C LYS A 38 -5.69 -16.80 3.47
N THR A 39 -5.88 -15.93 4.47
CA THR A 39 -6.21 -14.50 4.33
C THR A 39 -5.05 -13.66 3.76
N ASN A 40 -3.80 -14.10 3.96
CA ASN A 40 -2.61 -13.43 3.45
C ASN A 40 -2.43 -13.48 1.91
N THR A 41 -3.26 -14.26 1.21
CA THR A 41 -3.09 -14.57 -0.23
C THR A 41 -3.81 -13.59 -1.16
N LEU A 42 -4.84 -12.90 -0.67
CA LEU A 42 -5.67 -12.04 -1.51
C LEU A 42 -4.96 -10.73 -1.87
N HIS A 43 -4.46 -9.98 -0.88
CA HIS A 43 -3.70 -8.77 -1.13
C HIS A 43 -2.46 -9.05 -1.98
N LEU A 44 -1.90 -10.27 -1.92
CA LEU A 44 -0.78 -10.68 -2.76
C LEU A 44 -1.14 -10.67 -4.26
N ALA A 45 -2.32 -11.18 -4.64
CA ALA A 45 -2.75 -11.16 -6.04
C ALA A 45 -2.93 -9.72 -6.55
N GLN A 46 -3.51 -8.85 -5.73
CA GLN A 46 -3.71 -7.44 -6.05
C GLN A 46 -2.38 -6.66 -6.13
N ILE A 47 -1.46 -6.87 -5.18
CA ILE A 47 -0.12 -6.29 -5.18
C ILE A 47 0.65 -6.71 -6.44
N LYS A 48 0.61 -7.99 -6.81
CA LYS A 48 1.24 -8.47 -8.05
C LYS A 48 0.71 -7.75 -9.28
N ARG A 49 -0.62 -7.67 -9.43
CA ARG A 49 -1.26 -7.00 -10.57
C ARG A 49 -0.85 -5.53 -10.66
N ASN A 50 -0.88 -4.82 -9.53
CA ASN A 50 -0.46 -3.41 -9.48
C ASN A 50 1.01 -3.23 -9.81
N LEU A 51 1.89 -4.12 -9.32
CA LEU A 51 3.31 -4.11 -9.70
C LEU A 51 3.49 -4.35 -11.20
N THR A 52 2.78 -5.32 -11.79
CA THR A 52 2.82 -5.53 -13.25
C THR A 52 2.37 -4.29 -14.02
N GLN A 53 1.28 -3.63 -13.58
CA GLN A 53 0.81 -2.37 -14.19
C GLN A 53 1.85 -1.25 -14.05
N LEU A 54 2.43 -1.06 -12.87
CA LEU A 54 3.52 -0.11 -12.62
C LEU A 54 4.70 -0.35 -13.55
N ARG A 55 5.16 -1.60 -13.66
CA ARG A 55 6.26 -1.96 -14.55
C ARG A 55 5.95 -1.58 -15.99
N THR A 56 4.81 -2.03 -16.52
CA THR A 56 4.43 -1.76 -17.91
C THR A 56 4.29 -0.27 -18.19
N GLY A 57 3.74 0.49 -17.25
CA GLY A 57 3.59 1.94 -17.40
C GLY A 57 4.89 2.72 -17.26
N ILE A 58 5.82 2.29 -16.39
CA ILE A 58 7.16 2.88 -16.28
C ILE A 58 7.93 2.70 -17.59
N LEU A 59 7.86 1.51 -18.21
CA LEU A 59 8.48 1.24 -19.50
C LEU A 59 7.86 2.07 -20.65
N ASP A 60 6.52 2.22 -20.67
CA ASP A 60 5.82 3.06 -21.66
C ASP A 60 6.15 4.55 -21.48
N LEU A 61 6.28 5.03 -20.24
CA LEU A 61 6.70 6.41 -19.97
C LEU A 61 8.16 6.65 -20.37
N GLU A 62 9.06 5.73 -20.04
CA GLU A 62 10.48 5.83 -20.43
C GLU A 62 10.63 5.86 -21.96
N ALA A 63 9.83 5.07 -22.68
CA ALA A 63 9.82 5.06 -24.14
C ALA A 63 9.29 6.38 -24.76
N LYS A 64 8.37 7.07 -24.08
CA LYS A 64 7.74 8.31 -24.58
C LYS A 64 8.46 9.59 -24.19
N GLU A 65 8.90 9.69 -22.94
CA GLU A 65 9.47 10.90 -22.34
C GLU A 65 10.98 10.81 -22.13
N GLY A 66 11.58 9.63 -22.32
CA GLY A 66 12.99 9.38 -22.04
C GLY A 66 13.29 9.22 -20.54
N PRO A 67 14.59 9.14 -20.16
CA PRO A 67 15.01 8.99 -18.78
C PRO A 67 14.79 10.29 -17.99
N SER A 68 13.56 10.48 -17.49
CA SER A 68 13.18 11.58 -16.62
C SER A 68 13.45 11.23 -15.15
N GLU A 69 13.80 12.24 -14.34
CA GLU A 69 14.06 12.08 -12.90
C GLU A 69 12.88 11.40 -12.18
N ALA A 70 11.65 11.77 -12.54
CA ALA A 70 10.45 11.16 -11.98
C ALA A 70 10.30 9.67 -12.34
N VAL A 71 10.73 9.26 -13.54
CA VAL A 71 10.73 7.85 -13.97
C VAL A 71 11.78 7.06 -13.19
N GLY A 72 12.94 7.67 -12.92
CA GLY A 72 13.97 7.10 -12.04
C GLY A 72 13.48 6.86 -10.61
N LEU A 73 12.74 7.82 -10.04
CA LEU A 73 12.12 7.66 -8.71
C LEU A 73 11.08 6.53 -8.70
N LEU A 74 10.24 6.45 -9.74
CA LEU A 74 9.25 5.38 -9.89
C LEU A 74 9.91 3.99 -10.02
N ARG A 75 11.03 3.87 -10.75
CA ARG A 75 11.84 2.63 -10.81
C ARG A 75 12.34 2.22 -9.42
N ASN A 76 13.00 3.13 -8.72
CA ASN A 76 13.55 2.85 -7.38
C ASN A 76 12.44 2.44 -6.40
N GLN A 77 11.28 3.10 -6.49
CA GLN A 77 10.13 2.77 -5.66
C GLN A 77 9.56 1.39 -6.01
N TYR A 78 9.47 1.05 -7.29
CA TYR A 78 9.05 -0.28 -7.76
C TYR A 78 9.97 -1.39 -7.23
N ASP A 79 11.29 -1.22 -7.35
CA ASP A 79 12.25 -2.24 -6.89
C ASP A 79 12.21 -2.41 -5.36
N ARG A 80 11.99 -1.33 -4.62
CA ARG A 80 11.80 -1.40 -3.16
C ARG A 80 10.51 -2.13 -2.77
N MET A 81 9.41 -1.85 -3.48
CA MET A 81 8.13 -2.53 -3.27
C MET A 81 8.20 -4.02 -3.65
N ARG A 82 8.97 -4.34 -4.68
CA ARG A 82 9.29 -5.70 -5.11
C ARG A 82 10.07 -6.45 -4.02
N ASP A 83 11.11 -5.82 -3.48
CA ASP A 83 11.94 -6.41 -2.42
C ASP A 83 11.14 -6.68 -1.14
N MET A 84 10.25 -5.76 -0.75
CA MET A 84 9.31 -5.96 0.36
C MET A 84 8.31 -7.12 0.15
N LEU A 85 8.04 -7.52 -1.09
CA LEU A 85 7.13 -8.62 -1.37
C LEU A 85 7.76 -9.99 -1.11
N GLY A 86 9.11 -10.09 -1.16
CA GLY A 86 9.87 -11.35 -1.07
C GLY A 86 9.77 -12.18 -2.35
N ASP A 87 10.25 -13.44 -2.30
CA ASP A 87 10.46 -14.50 -3.34
C ASP A 87 9.29 -14.81 -4.31
N VAL A 88 8.27 -13.97 -4.33
CA VAL A 88 7.16 -14.02 -5.25
C VAL A 88 7.60 -13.36 -6.56
N HIS A 89 8.00 -14.18 -7.54
CA HIS A 89 8.44 -13.80 -8.90
C HIS A 89 7.62 -12.65 -9.54
N VAL A 90 7.96 -11.41 -9.23
CA VAL A 90 7.59 -10.21 -9.97
C VAL A 90 8.83 -9.75 -10.70
N SER A 91 8.82 -9.93 -12.01
CA SER A 91 9.99 -9.75 -12.86
C SER A 91 10.56 -8.32 -12.71
N SER A 92 11.90 -8.22 -12.62
CA SER A 92 12.66 -6.95 -12.61
C SER A 92 12.41 -6.13 -13.85
N LEU A 93 12.48 -4.79 -13.75
CA LEU A 93 12.34 -3.91 -14.91
C LEU A 93 13.38 -4.18 -16.01
N ASP A 94 14.52 -4.77 -15.67
CA ASP A 94 15.54 -5.22 -16.62
C ASP A 94 15.15 -6.56 -17.28
N LYS A 95 15.38 -6.67 -18.60
CA LYS A 95 15.10 -7.84 -19.46
C LYS A 95 15.80 -9.13 -18.95
N GLU A 96 15.12 -10.28 -19.16
CA GLU A 96 15.58 -11.69 -19.04
C GLU A 96 17.06 -11.89 -19.45
N GLU A 97 17.91 -12.81 -18.97
CA GLU A 97 17.90 -14.11 -18.25
C GLU A 97 19.42 -14.41 -17.93
N PRO A 98 19.91 -15.57 -17.44
CA PRO A 98 19.30 -16.76 -16.84
C PRO A 98 19.92 -17.13 -15.46
N THR A 99 19.34 -18.18 -14.86
CA THR A 99 19.87 -18.95 -13.73
C THR A 99 21.31 -19.43 -13.94
N LEU A 100 22.19 -19.25 -12.95
CA LEU A 100 23.03 -20.30 -12.32
C LEU A 100 24.23 -19.70 -11.56
N SER A 101 24.33 -20.11 -10.29
CA SER A 101 25.56 -20.34 -9.52
C SER A 101 26.39 -19.15 -9.03
N SER A 102 26.31 -18.90 -7.73
CA SER A 102 27.49 -18.56 -6.91
C SER A 102 27.40 -19.22 -5.53
N THR A 103 27.80 -20.49 -5.51
CA THR A 103 28.54 -21.07 -4.38
C THR A 103 29.77 -20.21 -4.13
N VAL A 104 29.84 -19.51 -2.99
CA VAL A 104 31.12 -19.25 -2.28
C VAL A 104 30.87 -19.24 -0.77
N ALA A 105 31.25 -20.36 -0.16
CA ALA A 105 31.96 -20.54 1.10
C ALA A 105 31.69 -19.60 2.30
N SER A 106 31.26 -20.25 3.40
CA SER A 106 31.53 -19.85 4.79
C SER A 106 33.04 -19.62 5.05
N PRO A 107 33.38 -18.85 6.09
CA PRO A 107 33.66 -19.54 7.35
C PRO A 107 33.04 -18.86 8.57
N SER A 108 32.38 -19.66 9.41
CA SER A 108 32.20 -19.42 10.86
C SER A 108 33.60 -19.46 11.52
N PRO A 109 33.88 -18.81 12.68
CA PRO A 109 33.12 -19.02 13.91
C PRO A 109 33.07 -17.83 14.90
N VAL A 110 31.87 -17.40 15.33
CA VAL A 110 31.64 -16.92 16.70
C VAL A 110 30.13 -16.82 16.99
N SER A 111 29.64 -17.61 17.93
CA SER A 111 28.35 -17.41 18.60
C SER A 111 28.54 -16.47 19.82
N PRO A 112 27.49 -16.03 20.51
CA PRO A 112 26.50 -15.01 20.13
C PRO A 112 26.51 -13.81 21.12
N PRO A 113 26.01 -12.59 20.78
CA PRO A 113 25.65 -11.62 21.81
C PRO A 113 24.18 -11.77 22.21
N ASN A 114 23.98 -12.05 23.50
CA ASN A 114 22.74 -12.03 24.30
C ASN A 114 21.49 -11.42 23.64
N LEU A 115 20.48 -12.27 23.40
CA LEU A 115 19.07 -11.87 23.36
C LEU A 115 18.51 -11.80 24.79
N PHE A 116 18.60 -10.66 25.48
CA PHE A 116 17.71 -10.33 26.60
C PHE A 116 17.52 -8.81 26.65
N PRO A 117 16.29 -8.26 26.54
CA PRO A 117 16.04 -6.87 26.90
C PRO A 117 16.13 -6.71 28.43
N PRO A 118 16.54 -5.53 28.95
CA PRO A 118 16.61 -5.30 30.39
C PRO A 118 15.19 -5.30 31.00
N PRO A 119 15.02 -5.80 32.23
CA PRO A 119 13.73 -5.74 32.93
C PRO A 119 13.36 -4.28 33.26
N PRO A 120 12.07 -3.92 33.23
CA PRO A 120 11.63 -2.60 33.65
C PRO A 120 11.83 -2.40 35.15
N ALA A 121 12.11 -1.15 35.51
CA ALA A 121 12.40 -0.69 36.85
C ALA A 121 11.39 -1.16 37.91
N THR A 122 11.95 -1.52 39.06
CA THR A 122 11.36 -1.78 40.38
C THR A 122 9.97 -1.17 40.58
N ARG A 123 8.94 -2.01 40.46
CA ARG A 123 7.74 -1.85 41.28
C ARG A 123 7.96 -2.70 42.52
N GLU A 124 7.88 -2.06 43.68
CA GLU A 124 8.01 -2.69 44.99
C GLU A 124 7.13 -3.94 45.09
N VAL A 125 7.76 -5.09 44.87
CA VAL A 125 7.25 -6.36 45.37
C VAL A 125 7.57 -6.32 46.86
N LYS A 126 6.56 -6.15 47.71
CA LYS A 126 6.68 -6.55 49.12
C LYS A 126 7.07 -8.03 49.10
N GLU A 127 8.35 -8.31 49.30
CA GLU A 127 8.86 -9.67 49.37
C GLU A 127 8.05 -10.43 50.43
N PRO A 128 7.50 -11.62 50.12
CA PRO A 128 7.06 -12.51 51.18
C PRO A 128 8.30 -12.87 51.97
N ILE A 129 8.34 -12.45 53.23
CA ILE A 129 9.40 -12.77 54.19
C ILE A 129 9.62 -14.29 54.13
N TYR A 130 10.77 -14.70 53.60
CA TYR A 130 11.13 -16.11 53.51
C TYR A 130 11.47 -16.59 54.92
N ALA A 131 10.47 -17.13 55.61
CA ALA A 131 10.67 -17.80 56.88
C ALA A 131 11.62 -19.00 56.65
N PRO A 132 12.62 -19.23 57.53
CA PRO A 132 13.42 -20.45 57.51
C PRO A 132 12.51 -21.67 57.45
N TYR A 133 12.82 -22.63 56.57
CA TYR A 133 12.07 -23.87 56.42
C TYR A 133 12.11 -24.63 57.75
N ALA A 134 11.01 -24.54 58.51
CA ALA A 134 10.77 -25.35 59.68
C ALA A 134 10.00 -26.59 59.23
N ASP A 135 10.38 -27.77 59.73
CA ASP A 135 9.64 -29.02 59.55
C ASP A 135 8.34 -29.02 60.37
N ASP A 136 7.60 -27.91 60.34
CA ASP A 136 6.27 -27.75 60.93
C ASP A 136 5.22 -27.86 59.81
N PRO A 137 4.48 -28.99 59.71
CA PRO A 137 3.60 -29.27 58.58
C PRO A 137 2.38 -28.33 58.47
N GLU A 138 2.16 -27.41 59.41
CA GLU A 138 1.01 -26.49 59.42
C GLU A 138 1.24 -25.13 58.74
N LEU A 139 2.46 -24.78 58.30
CA LEU A 139 2.76 -23.44 57.75
C LEU A 139 2.79 -23.33 56.21
N GLY A 140 2.40 -24.38 55.49
CA GLY A 140 2.26 -24.32 54.03
C GLY A 140 0.94 -23.65 53.64
N PRO A 141 0.88 -22.81 52.57
CA PRO A 141 -0.38 -22.30 52.07
C PRO A 141 -1.32 -23.46 51.78
N ASP A 142 -2.51 -23.43 52.39
CA ASP A 142 -3.46 -24.52 52.36
C ASP A 142 -3.71 -24.97 50.89
N PRO A 143 -3.41 -26.24 50.53
CA PRO A 143 -3.45 -26.70 49.14
C PRO A 143 -4.82 -26.49 48.48
N GLY A 144 -5.90 -26.41 49.27
CA GLY A 144 -7.23 -26.02 48.79
C GLY A 144 -7.30 -24.58 48.28
N ILE A 145 -6.68 -23.64 48.98
CA ILE A 145 -6.63 -22.21 48.61
C ILE A 145 -5.75 -21.99 47.38
N MET A 146 -4.64 -22.72 47.27
CA MET A 146 -3.77 -22.67 46.08
C MET A 146 -4.50 -23.20 44.83
N LEU A 147 -5.20 -24.32 44.93
CA LEU A 147 -6.02 -24.86 43.84
C LEU A 147 -7.17 -23.92 43.44
N GLN A 148 -7.81 -23.30 44.42
CA GLN A 148 -8.88 -22.33 44.17
C GLN A 148 -8.35 -21.09 43.44
N THR A 149 -7.18 -20.58 43.85
CA THR A 149 -6.52 -19.44 43.20
C THR A 149 -6.13 -19.79 41.76
N GLN A 150 -5.56 -20.98 41.53
CA GLN A 150 -5.20 -21.46 40.19
C GLN A 150 -6.43 -21.60 39.28
N ARG A 151 -7.54 -22.14 39.80
CA ARG A 151 -8.81 -22.23 39.06
C ARG A 151 -9.36 -20.84 38.71
N HIS A 152 -9.26 -19.89 39.63
CA HIS A 152 -9.74 -18.53 39.38
C HIS A 152 -8.92 -17.84 38.28
N LEU A 153 -7.60 -18.00 38.30
CA LEU A 153 -6.69 -17.46 37.29
C LEU A 153 -6.92 -18.09 35.91
N MET A 154 -7.15 -19.41 35.85
CA MET A 154 -7.51 -20.11 34.61
C MET A 154 -8.83 -19.60 34.04
N ASN A 155 -9.84 -19.38 34.90
CA ASN A 155 -11.14 -18.86 34.46
C ASN A 155 -11.02 -17.42 33.90
N GLU A 156 -10.21 -16.56 34.51
CA GLU A 156 -9.96 -15.21 33.98
C GLU A 156 -9.25 -15.24 32.63
N GLN A 157 -8.31 -16.18 32.45
CA GLN A 157 -7.63 -16.38 31.17
C GLN A 157 -8.59 -16.87 30.08
N ASP A 158 -9.44 -17.84 30.37
CA ASP A 158 -10.46 -18.33 29.43
C ASP A 158 -11.41 -17.19 29.02
N GLN A 159 -11.81 -16.34 29.96
CA GLN A 159 -12.66 -15.19 29.67
C GLN A 159 -11.97 -14.15 28.77
N HIS A 160 -10.66 -13.96 28.93
CA HIS A 160 -9.85 -13.12 28.03
C HIS A 160 -9.71 -13.75 26.63
N LEU A 161 -9.56 -15.06 26.54
CA LEU A 161 -9.48 -15.78 25.26
C LEU A 161 -10.81 -15.71 24.48
N ASP A 162 -11.95 -15.79 25.17
CA ASP A 162 -13.27 -15.63 24.53
C ASP A 162 -13.46 -14.22 23.98
N GLN A 163 -13.06 -13.19 24.73
CA GLN A 163 -13.09 -11.80 24.26
C GLN A 163 -12.16 -11.59 23.07
N LEU A 164 -10.98 -12.20 23.09
CA LEU A 164 -10.02 -12.16 21.99
C LEU A 164 -10.58 -12.88 20.75
N SER A 165 -11.17 -14.06 20.93
CA SER A 165 -11.83 -14.83 19.87
C SER A 165 -12.94 -14.02 19.20
N HIS A 166 -13.79 -13.37 19.99
CA HIS A 166 -14.82 -12.47 19.46
C HIS A 166 -14.24 -11.25 18.73
N SER A 167 -13.14 -10.69 19.22
CA SER A 167 -12.44 -9.59 18.55
C SER A 167 -11.84 -10.03 17.22
N ILE A 168 -11.18 -11.20 17.17
CA ILE A 168 -10.61 -11.80 15.97
C ILE A 168 -11.71 -12.11 14.95
N ASN A 169 -12.85 -12.66 15.38
CA ASN A 169 -13.96 -12.94 14.49
C ASN A 169 -14.57 -11.65 13.89
N ARG A 170 -14.67 -10.58 14.69
CA ARG A 170 -15.08 -9.25 14.19
C ARG A 170 -14.05 -8.68 13.21
N GLN A 171 -12.76 -8.76 13.54
CA GLN A 171 -11.69 -8.31 12.66
C GLN A 171 -11.68 -9.08 11.34
N HIS A 172 -11.93 -10.39 11.38
CA HIS A 172 -12.08 -11.23 10.19
C HIS A 172 -13.26 -10.77 9.32
N HIS A 173 -14.43 -10.52 9.93
CA HIS A 173 -15.59 -10.01 9.21
C HIS A 173 -15.34 -8.64 8.57
N ILE A 174 -14.66 -7.73 9.29
CA ILE A 174 -14.24 -6.43 8.75
C ILE A 174 -13.26 -6.61 7.59
N SER A 175 -12.32 -7.55 7.69
CA SER A 175 -11.38 -7.86 6.60
C SER A 175 -12.07 -8.36 5.33
N LEU A 176 -13.13 -9.17 5.47
CA LEU A 176 -13.93 -9.62 4.33
C LEU A 176 -14.71 -8.47 3.68
N GLN A 177 -15.32 -7.60 4.49
CA GLN A 177 -16.01 -6.42 3.98
C GLN A 177 -15.06 -5.44 3.29
N ILE A 178 -13.85 -5.24 3.82
CA ILE A 178 -12.81 -4.44 3.18
C ILE A 178 -12.39 -5.07 1.84
N ASN A 179 -12.33 -6.40 1.75
CA ASN A 179 -12.07 -7.07 0.47
C ASN A 179 -13.16 -6.76 -0.55
N ASP A 180 -14.43 -6.96 -0.20
CA ASP A 180 -15.55 -6.70 -1.10
C ASP A 180 -15.56 -5.23 -1.56
N GLU A 181 -15.33 -4.30 -0.64
CA GLU A 181 -15.28 -2.87 -0.93
C GLU A 181 -14.07 -2.49 -1.80
N LEU A 182 -12.92 -3.16 -1.64
CA LEU A 182 -11.75 -2.94 -2.51
C LEU A 182 -11.98 -3.44 -3.95
N ASP A 183 -12.75 -4.52 -4.13
CA ASP A 183 -13.16 -4.99 -5.46
C ASP A 183 -14.16 -4.03 -6.11
N VAL A 184 -15.11 -3.50 -5.34
CA VAL A 184 -16.02 -2.44 -5.78
C VAL A 184 -15.23 -1.17 -6.16
N HIS A 185 -14.33 -0.69 -5.29
CA HIS A 185 -13.46 0.44 -5.58
C HIS A 185 -12.54 0.19 -6.78
N HIS A 186 -12.14 -1.06 -7.05
CA HIS A 186 -11.37 -1.37 -8.25
C HIS A 186 -12.19 -1.17 -9.52
N GLY A 187 -13.44 -1.65 -9.55
CA GLY A 187 -14.36 -1.41 -10.66
C GLY A 187 -14.63 0.07 -10.89
N LEU A 188 -14.87 0.83 -9.82
CA LEU A 188 -15.04 2.29 -9.92
C LEU A 188 -13.78 3.00 -10.45
N LEU A 189 -12.58 2.56 -10.06
CA LEU A 189 -11.33 3.15 -10.54
C LEU A 189 -11.08 2.84 -12.02
N GLU A 190 -11.47 1.67 -12.53
CA GLU A 190 -11.35 1.32 -13.94
C GLU A 190 -12.34 2.10 -14.82
N GLU A 191 -13.56 2.31 -14.31
CA GLU A 191 -14.54 3.19 -14.95
C GLU A 191 -14.07 4.64 -14.97
N LEU A 192 -13.56 5.14 -13.84
CA LEU A 192 -12.93 6.46 -13.76
C LEU A 192 -11.77 6.60 -14.75
N ASP A 193 -10.93 5.57 -14.88
CA ASP A 193 -9.80 5.56 -15.81
C ASP A 193 -10.26 5.71 -17.26
N THR A 194 -11.31 4.96 -17.62
CA THR A 194 -11.97 4.99 -18.92
C THR A 194 -12.56 6.37 -19.22
N ASP A 195 -13.21 6.99 -18.23
CA ASP A 195 -13.78 8.33 -18.37
C ASP A 195 -12.71 9.43 -18.46
N LEU A 196 -11.59 9.26 -17.75
CA LEU A 196 -10.42 10.12 -17.90
C LEU A 196 -9.81 10.02 -19.30
N ASP A 197 -9.70 8.82 -19.88
CA ASP A 197 -9.17 8.62 -21.23
C ASP A 197 -10.09 9.21 -22.30
N ARG A 198 -11.42 9.07 -22.14
CA ARG A 198 -12.42 9.76 -22.98
C ARG A 198 -12.26 11.27 -22.88
N THR A 199 -12.12 11.78 -21.66
CA THR A 199 -11.95 13.22 -21.41
C THR A 199 -10.65 13.74 -22.02
N ALA A 200 -9.55 12.99 -21.90
CA ALA A 200 -8.26 13.32 -22.51
C ALA A 200 -8.34 13.36 -24.04
N SER A 201 -9.02 12.40 -24.67
CA SER A 201 -9.25 12.38 -26.12
C SER A 201 -10.07 13.59 -26.59
N ARG A 202 -11.15 13.92 -25.86
CA ARG A 202 -11.97 15.11 -26.15
C ARG A 202 -11.17 16.40 -25.98
N LEU A 203 -10.37 16.50 -24.93
CA LEU A 203 -9.53 17.66 -24.68
C LEU A 203 -8.42 17.80 -25.74
N GLY A 204 -7.83 16.69 -26.19
CA GLY A 204 -6.88 16.65 -27.31
C GLY A 204 -7.50 17.18 -28.61
N GLY A 205 -8.72 16.71 -28.94
CA GLY A 205 -9.46 17.21 -30.10
C GLY A 205 -9.83 18.69 -29.98
N ALA A 206 -10.24 19.14 -28.79
CA ALA A 206 -10.54 20.55 -28.52
C ALA A 206 -9.29 21.43 -28.67
N ARG A 207 -8.15 21.00 -28.12
CA ARG A 207 -6.86 21.69 -28.26
C ARG A 207 -6.47 21.85 -29.72
N GLN A 208 -6.61 20.79 -30.52
CA GLN A 208 -6.25 20.87 -31.93
C GLN A 208 -7.17 21.76 -32.77
N ARG A 209 -8.47 21.84 -32.42
CA ARG A 209 -9.38 22.83 -33.01
C ARG A 209 -8.98 24.24 -32.63
N LEU A 210 -8.65 24.47 -31.36
CA LEU A 210 -8.15 25.76 -30.87
C LEU A 210 -6.88 26.20 -31.57
N GLU A 211 -5.94 25.27 -31.81
CA GLU A 211 -4.70 25.54 -32.53
C GLU A 211 -4.95 25.89 -33.99
N ARG A 212 -5.89 25.21 -34.66
CA ARG A 212 -6.32 25.58 -36.03
C ARG A 212 -6.96 26.96 -36.07
N VAL A 213 -7.81 27.30 -35.11
CA VAL A 213 -8.45 28.62 -35.01
C VAL A 213 -7.39 29.70 -34.75
N ALA A 214 -6.47 29.47 -33.82
CA ALA A 214 -5.38 30.39 -33.51
C ALA A 214 -4.49 30.64 -34.73
N LYS A 215 -4.15 29.58 -35.48
CA LYS A 215 -3.37 29.70 -36.72
C LYS A 215 -4.13 30.45 -37.81
N GLY A 216 -5.41 30.12 -38.03
CA GLY A 216 -6.26 30.81 -39.00
C GLY A 216 -6.48 32.29 -38.67
N ALA A 217 -6.60 32.64 -37.38
CA ALA A 217 -6.68 34.02 -36.91
C ALA A 217 -5.36 34.78 -37.11
N LYS A 218 -4.21 34.12 -36.97
CA LYS A 218 -2.89 34.71 -37.24
C LYS A 218 -2.69 35.00 -38.73
N GLU A 219 -3.09 34.09 -39.61
CA GLU A 219 -2.90 34.22 -41.06
C GLU A 219 -3.89 35.22 -41.69
N ASN A 220 -5.16 35.21 -41.25
CA ASN A 220 -6.21 36.09 -41.80
C ASN A 220 -6.48 37.32 -40.93
N GLY A 221 -5.71 37.53 -39.86
CA GLY A 221 -5.95 38.59 -38.88
C GLY A 221 -5.96 39.98 -39.51
N SER A 222 -5.06 40.27 -40.46
CA SER A 222 -5.03 41.54 -41.19
C SER A 222 -6.24 41.73 -42.11
N ALA A 223 -6.69 40.68 -42.79
CA ALA A 223 -7.88 40.74 -43.64
C ALA A 223 -9.15 40.95 -42.79
N VAL A 224 -9.25 40.28 -41.64
CA VAL A 224 -10.37 40.44 -40.70
C VAL A 224 -10.37 41.85 -40.10
N THR A 225 -9.23 42.39 -39.67
CA THR A 225 -9.16 43.77 -39.15
C THR A 225 -9.52 44.81 -40.21
N ILE A 226 -9.07 44.64 -41.46
CA ILE A 226 -9.46 45.51 -42.58
C ILE A 226 -10.98 45.44 -42.83
N ALA A 227 -11.57 44.24 -42.86
CA ALA A 227 -13.02 44.06 -43.05
C ALA A 227 -13.85 44.71 -41.92
N VAL A 228 -13.40 44.59 -40.67
CA VAL A 228 -14.02 45.25 -39.51
C VAL A 228 -13.93 46.77 -39.63
N LEU A 229 -12.79 47.32 -40.06
CA LEU A 229 -12.63 48.77 -40.31
C LEU A 229 -13.59 49.28 -41.39
N ILE A 230 -13.74 48.54 -42.50
CA ILE A 230 -14.67 48.90 -43.58
C ILE A 230 -16.12 48.90 -43.07
N LEU A 231 -16.48 47.90 -42.27
CA LEU A 231 -17.83 47.80 -41.69
C LEU A 231 -18.12 48.96 -40.72
N LEU A 232 -17.15 49.31 -39.86
CA LEU A 232 -17.24 50.50 -39.00
C LEU A 232 -17.41 51.78 -39.80
N LEU A 233 -16.68 51.92 -40.91
CA LEU A 233 -16.78 53.07 -41.79
C LEU A 233 -18.15 53.15 -42.48
N LEU A 234 -18.70 52.03 -42.94
CA LEU A 234 -20.05 51.98 -43.51
C LEU A 234 -21.12 52.37 -42.49
N ILE A 235 -21.01 51.88 -41.24
CA ILE A 235 -21.90 52.29 -40.16
C ILE A 235 -21.82 53.81 -39.95
N LEU A 236 -20.60 54.35 -39.89
CA LEU A 236 -20.40 55.79 -39.70
C LEU A 236 -20.97 56.61 -40.86
N ILE A 237 -20.82 56.15 -42.11
CA ILE A 237 -21.47 56.79 -43.27
C ILE A 237 -22.98 56.76 -43.12
N ILE A 238 -23.59 55.61 -42.78
CA ILE A 238 -25.05 55.52 -42.64
C ILE A 238 -25.54 56.48 -41.56
N VAL A 239 -24.88 56.50 -40.40
CA VAL A 239 -25.26 57.34 -39.25
C VAL A 239 -25.04 58.83 -39.53
N PHE A 240 -24.00 59.20 -40.29
CA PHE A 240 -23.68 60.62 -40.55
C PHE A 240 -24.41 61.17 -41.79
N LYS A 241 -24.80 60.29 -42.73
CA LYS A 241 -25.52 60.65 -43.95
C LYS A 241 -27.04 60.64 -43.75
N THR A 242 -27.53 59.86 -42.79
CA THR A 242 -28.92 59.91 -42.31
C THR A 242 -29.05 61.05 -41.31
#